data_AF-A0A1I5RYX2-F1
#
_entry.id   AF-A0A1I5RYX2-F1
#
_cell.length_a   1.000
_cell.length_b   1.000
_cell.length_c   1.000
_cell.angle_alpha   90.00
_cell.angle_beta   90.00
_cell.angle_gamma   90.00
#
_symmetry.space_group_name_H-M   'P 1'
#
loop_
_entity.id
_entity.type
_entity.pdbx_description
1 polymer ?
#
loop_
_entity_poly.entity_id
_entity_poly.type
_entity_poly.pdbx_seq_one_letter_code
_entity_poly.pdbx_strand_id
1 'polypeptide(L)'
;MNDYMRALHQRFFREPEYADVRREIEGLRRELREQLDRQNREKLLKLVDLGIELREETFLASFMAGFKLAWGLAQELEADGLYSFEDEEEARACRRAEEV
;
A
#
# COMPACT_ATOMS: atom_id res chain seq x y z
N MET A 1 16.64 2.41 9.59
CA MET A 1 15.19 2.09 9.61
C MET A 1 14.55 2.36 8.25
N ASN A 2 14.77 3.55 7.68
CA ASN A 2 14.21 3.94 6.38
C ASN A 2 14.70 3.06 5.21
N ASP A 3 15.99 2.68 5.21
CA ASP A 3 16.58 1.83 4.14
C ASP A 3 15.98 0.42 4.10
N TYR A 4 15.70 -0.17 5.26
CA TYR A 4 15.09 -1.50 5.35
C TYR A 4 13.65 -1.50 4.82
N MET A 5 12.86 -0.48 5.19
CA MET A 5 11.49 -0.32 4.67
C MET A 5 11.49 -0.07 3.16
N ARG A 6 12.43 0.74 2.67
CA ARG A 6 12.62 0.97 1.23
C ARG A 6 12.96 -0.33 0.49
N ALA A 7 13.80 -1.18 1.06
CA ALA A 7 14.14 -2.48 0.49
C ALA A 7 12.93 -3.45 0.46
N LEU A 8 12.13 -3.49 1.53
CA LEU A 8 10.89 -4.27 1.56
C LEU A 8 9.88 -3.77 0.53
N HIS A 9 9.71 -2.44 0.44
CA HIS A 9 8.85 -1.84 -0.57
C HIS A 9 9.28 -2.28 -1.98
N GLN A 10 10.56 -2.13 -2.34
CA GLN A 10 11.05 -2.56 -3.66
C GLN A 10 10.87 -4.06 -3.94
N ARG A 11 10.90 -4.91 -2.89
CA ARG A 11 10.73 -6.36 -3.03
C ARG A 11 9.29 -6.77 -3.31
N PHE A 12 8.32 -6.11 -2.68
CA PHE A 12 6.90 -6.49 -2.76
C PHE A 12 6.09 -5.60 -3.71
N PHE A 13 6.51 -4.35 -3.91
CA PHE A 13 5.88 -3.43 -4.84
C PHE A 13 6.15 -3.86 -6.28
N ARG A 14 5.07 -4.07 -7.03
CA ARG A 14 5.12 -4.15 -8.48
C ARG A 14 4.42 -2.93 -9.03
N GLU A 15 5.17 -2.15 -9.80
CA GLU A 15 4.61 -0.96 -10.45
C GLU A 15 3.51 -1.39 -11.42
N PRO A 16 2.27 -0.88 -11.30
CA PRO A 16 1.20 -1.24 -12.20
C PRO A 16 1.43 -0.60 -13.58
N GLU A 17 1.03 -1.31 -14.63
CA GLU A 17 1.08 -0.80 -16.00
C GLU A 17 -0.06 0.19 -16.24
N TYR A 18 0.09 1.42 -15.75
CA TYR A 18 -0.84 2.52 -16.00
C TYR A 18 -0.54 3.20 -17.35
N ALA A 19 -0.58 2.43 -18.44
CA ALA A 19 -0.15 2.90 -19.76
C ALA A 19 -0.95 4.12 -20.29
N ASP A 20 -2.25 4.19 -19.99
CA ASP A 20 -3.09 5.33 -20.39
C ASP A 20 -2.76 6.59 -19.57
N VAL A 21 -2.66 6.45 -18.25
CA VAL A 21 -2.30 7.55 -17.35
C VAL A 21 -0.90 8.09 -17.66
N ARG A 22 0.06 7.20 -17.97
CA ARG A 22 1.41 7.61 -18.41
C ARG A 22 1.36 8.43 -19.69
N ARG A 23 0.57 7.99 -20.67
CA ARG A 23 0.39 8.73 -21.94
C ARG A 23 -0.22 10.10 -21.71
N GLU A 24 -1.23 10.21 -20.84
CA GLU A 24 -1.86 11.48 -20.48
C GLU A 24 -0.87 12.43 -19.79
N ILE A 25 -0.10 11.93 -18.81
CA ILE A 25 0.95 12.69 -18.13
C ILE A 25 2.00 13.20 -19.13
N GLU A 26 2.44 12.35 -20.06
CA GLU A 26 3.39 12.75 -21.09
C GLU A 26 2.83 13.80 -22.04
N GLY A 27 1.55 13.70 -22.41
CA GLY A 27 0.84 14.70 -23.21
C GLY A 27 0.86 16.07 -22.53
N LEU A 28 0.34 16.14 -21.30
CA LEU A 28 0.31 17.36 -20.49
C LEU A 28 1.70 17.95 -20.28
N ARG A 29 2.71 17.10 -20.05
CA ARG A 29 4.10 17.54 -19.88
C ARG A 29 4.65 18.19 -21.15
N ARG A 30 4.30 17.71 -22.35
CA ARG A 30 4.72 18.32 -23.61
C ARG A 30 4.06 19.68 -23.81
N GLU A 31 2.75 19.76 -23.59
CA GLU A 31 2.00 21.02 -23.69
C GLU A 31 2.57 22.09 -22.75
N LEU A 32 2.78 21.74 -21.46
CA LEU A 32 3.38 22.65 -20.49
C LEU A 32 4.81 23.06 -20.86
N ARG A 33 5.58 22.16 -21.48
CA ARG A 33 6.92 22.47 -21.97
C ARG A 33 6.88 23.47 -23.12
N GLU A 34 5.84 23.52 -23.94
CA GLU A 34 5.75 24.50 -25.03
C GLU A 34 5.29 25.87 -24.52
N GLN A 35 4.40 25.89 -23.52
CA GLN A 35 3.76 27.12 -23.03
C GLN A 35 4.56 27.88 -21.95
N LEU A 36 5.35 27.18 -21.13
CA LEU A 36 6.06 27.81 -20.01
C LEU A 36 7.44 28.33 -20.42
N ASP A 37 7.88 29.43 -19.81
CA ASP A 37 9.26 29.89 -19.90
C ASP A 37 10.21 29.04 -19.05
N ARG A 38 11.52 29.29 -19.14
CA ARG A 38 12.53 28.51 -18.42
C ARG A 38 12.34 28.55 -16.89
N GLN A 39 12.05 29.71 -16.33
CA GLN A 39 11.93 29.87 -14.88
C GLN A 39 10.70 29.12 -14.33
N ASN A 40 9.57 29.18 -15.02
CA ASN A 40 8.37 28.48 -14.59
C ASN A 40 8.50 26.96 -14.78
N ARG A 41 9.23 26.49 -15.81
CA ARG A 41 9.58 25.07 -15.95
C ARG A 41 10.43 24.56 -14.78
N GLU A 42 11.44 25.31 -14.35
CA GLU A 42 12.28 24.94 -13.20
C GLU A 42 11.45 24.86 -11.91
N LYS A 43 10.52 25.80 -11.69
CA LYS A 43 9.60 25.75 -10.54
C LYS A 43 8.63 24.56 -10.61
N LEU A 44 8.10 24.26 -11.79
CA LEU A 44 7.20 23.11 -11.99
C LEU A 44 7.92 21.79 -11.70
N LEU A 45 9.14 21.61 -12.21
CA LEU A 45 9.95 20.43 -11.92
C LEU A 45 10.19 20.28 -10.42
N LYS A 46 10.60 21.37 -9.76
CA LYS A 46 10.79 21.36 -8.30
C LYS A 46 9.51 21.02 -7.53
N LEU A 47 8.36 21.52 -7.98
CA LEU A 47 7.06 21.20 -7.37
C LEU A 47 6.73 19.72 -7.52
N VAL A 48 6.97 19.13 -8.70
CA VAL A 48 6.77 17.70 -8.95
C VAL A 48 7.69 16.87 -8.06
N ASP A 49 8.97 17.22 -7.97
CA ASP A 49 9.94 16.51 -7.13
C ASP A 49 9.53 16.55 -5.65
N LEU A 50 9.17 17.72 -5.11
CA LEU A 50 8.68 17.87 -3.74
C LEU A 50 7.37 17.10 -3.50
N GLY A 51 6.49 17.05 -4.51
CA GLY A 51 5.26 16.28 -4.45
C GLY A 51 5.48 14.77 -4.42
N ILE A 52 6.51 14.28 -5.12
CA ILE A 52 6.94 12.87 -5.07
C ILE A 52 7.49 12.56 -3.68
N GLU A 53 8.41 13.37 -3.16
CA GLU A 53 9.01 13.19 -1.84
C GLU A 53 7.95 13.15 -0.73
N LEU A 54 7.02 14.13 -0.73
CA LEU A 54 5.92 14.17 0.24
C LEU A 54 5.03 12.93 0.14
N ARG A 55 4.75 12.45 -1.09
CA ARG A 55 3.95 11.24 -1.30
C ARG A 55 4.66 10.01 -0.77
N GLU A 56 5.96 9.86 -1.01
CA GLU A 56 6.76 8.73 -0.50
C GLU A 56 6.77 8.70 1.03
N GLU A 57 7.00 9.83 1.68
CA GLU A 57 6.99 9.94 3.15
C GLU A 57 5.59 9.63 3.72
N THR A 58 4.53 10.19 3.11
CA THR A 58 3.14 9.93 3.54
C THR A 58 2.74 8.47 3.33
N PHE A 59 3.16 7.88 2.22
CA PHE A 59 2.95 6.48 1.91
C PHE A 59 3.63 5.59 2.96
N LEU A 60 4.89 5.87 3.29
CA LEU A 60 5.64 5.11 4.30
C LEU A 60 5.00 5.21 5.68
N ALA A 61 4.60 6.42 6.09
CA ALA A 61 3.90 6.62 7.36
C ALA A 61 2.59 5.82 7.42
N SER A 62 1.80 5.86 6.35
CA SER A 62 0.52 5.13 6.25
C SER A 62 0.72 3.62 6.23
N PHE A 63 1.73 3.13 5.49
CA PHE A 63 2.09 1.71 5.44
C PHE A 63 2.50 1.20 6.83
N MET A 64 3.36 1.94 7.55
CA MET A 64 3.77 1.57 8.91
C MET A 64 2.58 1.56 9.88
N ALA A 65 1.67 2.53 9.79
CA ALA A 65 0.47 2.55 10.61
C ALA A 65 -0.43 1.34 10.34
N GLY A 66 -0.67 1.03 9.06
CA GLY A 66 -1.44 -0.15 8.65
C GLY A 66 -0.80 -1.46 9.09
N PHE A 67 0.52 -1.58 8.97
CA PHE A 67 1.26 -2.76 9.45
C PHE A 67 1.14 -2.93 10.96
N LYS A 68 1.33 -1.86 11.74
CA LYS A 68 1.17 -1.91 13.21
C LYS A 68 -0.24 -2.29 13.61
N LEU A 69 -1.25 -1.79 12.90
CA LEU A 69 -2.65 -2.14 13.14
C LEU A 69 -2.90 -3.63 12.85
N ALA A 70 -2.48 -4.12 11.68
CA ALA A 70 -2.63 -5.54 11.32
C ALA A 70 -1.90 -6.47 12.29
N TRP A 71 -0.68 -6.07 12.72
CA TRP A 71 0.07 -6.81 13.73
C TRP A 71 -0.64 -6.85 15.08
N GLY A 72 -1.19 -5.71 15.55
CA GLY A 72 -1.97 -5.66 16.79
C GLY A 72 -3.21 -6.56 16.72
N LEU A 73 -3.96 -6.50 15.62
CA LEU A 73 -5.11 -7.37 15.40
C LEU A 73 -4.73 -8.86 15.39
N ALA A 74 -3.60 -9.21 14.76
CA ALA A 74 -3.13 -10.60 14.76
C ALA A 74 -2.81 -11.09 16.19
N GLN A 75 -2.17 -10.25 17.01
CA GLN A 75 -1.88 -10.58 18.40
C GLN A 75 -3.15 -10.72 19.26
N GLU A 76 -4.16 -9.86 19.05
CA GLU A 76 -5.45 -9.96 19.73
C GLU A 76 -6.17 -11.29 19.37
N LEU A 77 -6.17 -11.65 18.08
CA LEU A 77 -6.77 -12.92 17.62
C LEU A 77 -6.04 -14.16 18.13
N GLU A 78 -4.71 -14.11 18.26
CA GLU A 78 -3.94 -15.19 18.88
C GLU A 78 -4.24 -15.32 20.39
N ALA A 79 -4.42 -14.18 21.08
CA ALA A 79 -4.66 -14.13 22.52
C ALA A 79 -6.07 -14.59 22.93
N ASP A 80 -7.08 -14.31 22.10
CA ASP A 80 -8.46 -14.78 22.31
C ASP A 80 -8.65 -16.28 22.01
N GLY A 81 -7.56 -16.98 21.69
CA GLY A 81 -7.56 -18.37 21.26
C GLY A 81 -7.94 -18.44 19.79
N LEU A 82 -6.97 -18.81 18.93
CA LEU A 82 -7.21 -18.99 17.50
C LEU A 82 -8.48 -19.81 17.28
N TYR A 83 -9.40 -19.26 16.49
CA TYR A 83 -10.52 -19.99 15.93
C TYR A 83 -9.98 -21.28 15.28
N SER A 84 -10.24 -22.43 15.90
CA SER A 84 -9.89 -23.73 15.35
C SER A 84 -11.03 -24.19 14.46
N PHE A 85 -10.80 -24.18 13.15
CA PHE A 85 -11.76 -24.72 12.19
C PHE A 85 -12.01 -26.22 12.46
N GLU A 86 -10.99 -26.94 12.92
CA GLU A 86 -11.09 -28.35 13.29
C GLU A 86 -12.01 -28.54 14.49
N ASP A 87 -11.87 -27.73 15.55
CA ASP A 87 -12.72 -27.82 16.76
C ASP A 87 -14.19 -27.50 16.42
N GLU A 88 -14.42 -26.53 15.53
CA GLU A 88 -15.75 -26.19 15.05
C GLU A 88 -16.38 -27.28 14.18
N GLU A 89 -15.58 -27.93 13.34
CA GLU A 89 -16.04 -29.01 12.46
C GLU A 89 -16.32 -30.28 13.28
N GLU A 90 -15.49 -30.57 14.28
CA GLU A 90 -15.67 -31.64 15.26
C GLU A 90 -16.93 -31.41 16.11
N ALA A 91 -17.14 -30.18 16.62
CA ALA A 91 -18.37 -29.82 17.33
C ALA A 91 -19.63 -29.89 16.44
N ARG A 92 -19.51 -29.66 15.13
CA ARG A 92 -20.60 -29.86 14.15
C ARG A 92 -20.85 -31.33 13.84
N ALA A 93 -19.82 -32.18 13.89
CA ALA A 93 -19.97 -33.62 13.72
C ALA A 93 -20.64 -34.26 14.95
N CYS A 94 -20.20 -33.90 16.17
CA CYS A 94 -20.80 -34.40 17.42
C CYS A 94 -22.29 -34.05 17.53
N ARG A 95 -22.69 -32.80 17.28
CA ARG A 95 -24.11 -32.40 17.30
C ARG A 95 -24.97 -33.21 16.33
N ARG A 96 -24.44 -33.51 15.14
CA ARG A 96 -25.14 -34.35 14.15
C ARG A 96 -25.24 -35.81 14.57
N ALA A 97 -24.27 -36.31 15.34
CA ALA A 97 -24.31 -37.68 15.86
C ALA A 97 -25.27 -37.83 17.05
N GLU A 98 -25.50 -36.75 17.82
CA GLU A 98 -26.45 -36.70 18.94
C GLU A 98 -27.92 -36.56 18.50
N GLU A 99 -28.16 -36.10 17.26
CA GLU A 99 -29.50 -35.95 16.67
C GLU A 99 -30.00 -37.22 15.94
N VAL A 100 -29.26 -38.34 15.99
CA VAL A 100 -29.58 -39.65 15.37
C VAL A 100 -29.91 -40.68 16.44
#